data_AF-A0A0S4WF32-F1
#
_entry.id   AF-A0A0S4WF32-F1
#
_cell.length_a   1.000
_cell.length_b   1.000
_cell.length_c   1.000
_cell.angle_alpha   90.00
_cell.angle_beta   90.00
_cell.angle_gamma   90.00
#
_symmetry.space_group_name_H-M   'P 1'
#
loop_
_entity.id
_entity.type
_entity.pdbx_description
1 polymer ?
#
loop_
_entity_poly.entity_id
_entity_poly.type
_entity_poly.pdbx_seq_one_letter_code
_entity_poly.pdbx_strand_id
1 'polypeptide(L)'
;MPLSAQRVFKTKWFNKAAQAAGISDAEPHKAARQLMQGLGDDLGGNVWKKRLDQNRKRGIVLNRAGRCWFFFFLFAKSDRDNIDAPELAAFRKLAFDFGRCASADLDRLVELKALVEVCHD
;
A
#
# COMPACT_ATOMS: atom_id res chain seq x y z
N MET A 1 -15.28 6.27 20.96
CA MET A 1 -14.51 5.21 20.26
C MET A 1 -13.22 5.84 19.80
N PRO A 2 -12.03 5.48 20.31
CA PRO A 2 -10.82 6.06 19.75
C PRO A 2 -10.68 5.47 18.34
N LEU A 3 -10.66 6.35 17.33
CA LEU A 3 -10.25 6.02 15.97
C LEU A 3 -8.87 5.35 16.12
N SER A 4 -8.81 4.03 15.91
CA SER A 4 -7.55 3.31 16.02
C SER A 4 -6.61 3.90 14.99
N ALA A 5 -5.44 4.37 15.43
CA ALA A 5 -4.57 5.19 14.62
C ALA A 5 -4.29 4.55 13.25
N GLN A 6 -4.51 5.31 12.18
CA GLN A 6 -4.33 4.82 10.82
C GLN A 6 -2.85 4.93 10.47
N ARG A 7 -2.24 3.78 10.18
CA ARG A 7 -0.83 3.73 9.76
C ARG A 7 -0.71 3.51 8.27
N VAL A 8 0.06 4.37 7.61
CA VAL A 8 0.34 4.27 6.18
C VAL A 8 1.82 3.98 6.00
N PHE A 9 2.11 2.89 5.31
CA PHE A 9 3.47 2.43 5.05
C PHE A 9 3.73 2.29 3.56
N LYS A 10 4.99 2.44 3.18
CA LYS A 10 5.50 2.13 1.85
C LYS A 10 6.60 1.08 1.98
N THR A 11 6.71 0.17 1.03
CA THR A 11 7.92 -0.66 0.93
C THR A 11 9.09 0.20 0.44
N LYS A 12 10.31 -0.20 0.79
CA LYS A 12 11.52 0.44 0.27
C LYS A 12 11.54 0.52 -1.26
N TRP A 13 11.05 -0.53 -1.93
CA TRP A 13 10.93 -0.54 -3.39
C TRP A 13 9.91 0.49 -3.87
N PHE A 14 8.71 0.52 -3.28
CA PHE A 14 7.68 1.49 -3.63
C PHE A 14 8.17 2.92 -3.42
N ASN A 15 8.88 3.18 -2.33
CA ASN A 15 9.44 4.50 -2.06
C ASN A 15 10.40 4.95 -3.15
N LYS A 16 11.33 4.08 -3.57
CA LYS A 16 12.24 4.38 -4.69
C LYS A 16 11.50 4.61 -6.01
N ALA A 17 10.51 3.76 -6.31
CA ALA A 17 9.71 3.89 -7.53
C ALA A 17 8.86 5.17 -7.53
N ALA A 18 8.29 5.54 -6.39
CA ALA A 18 7.54 6.77 -6.20
C ALA A 18 8.43 8.00 -6.36
N GLN A 19 9.61 8.02 -5.76
CA GLN A 19 10.59 9.09 -5.92
C GLN A 19 11.02 9.25 -7.39
N ALA A 20 11.33 8.16 -8.08
CA ALA A 20 11.67 8.18 -9.51
C ALA A 20 10.51 8.68 -10.39
N ALA A 21 9.27 8.49 -9.94
CA ALA A 21 8.06 8.98 -10.62
C ALA A 21 7.65 10.40 -10.18
N GLY A 22 8.36 11.05 -9.25
CA GLY A 22 8.00 12.36 -8.70
C GLY A 22 6.78 12.35 -7.77
N ILE A 23 6.40 11.17 -7.24
CA ILE A 23 5.27 11.02 -6.32
C ILE A 23 5.73 11.33 -4.89
N SER A 24 5.18 12.40 -4.32
CA SER A 24 5.41 12.81 -2.94
C SER A 24 4.69 11.92 -1.92
N ASP A 25 5.15 11.95 -0.67
CA ASP A 25 4.54 11.25 0.47
C ASP A 25 3.09 11.66 0.74
N ALA A 26 2.70 12.88 0.37
CA ALA A 26 1.33 13.37 0.48
C ALA A 26 0.34 12.54 -0.35
N GLU A 27 0.78 11.94 -1.46
CA GLU A 27 -0.13 11.24 -2.37
C GLU A 27 -0.52 9.85 -1.86
N PRO A 28 0.39 8.99 -1.37
CA PRO A 28 0.04 7.74 -0.71
C PRO A 28 -0.80 7.96 0.56
N HIS A 29 -0.56 9.05 1.30
CA HIS A 29 -1.42 9.44 2.41
C HIS A 29 -2.87 9.71 1.96
N LYS A 30 -3.05 10.56 0.94
CA LYS A 30 -4.37 10.85 0.35
C LYS A 30 -5.01 9.59 -0.23
N ALA A 31 -4.22 8.76 -0.89
CA ALA A 31 -4.68 7.50 -1.49
C ALA A 31 -5.18 6.52 -0.43
N ALA A 32 -4.52 6.41 0.73
CA ALA A 32 -4.98 5.59 1.84
C ALA A 32 -6.34 6.05 2.37
N ARG A 33 -6.53 7.37 2.58
CA ARG A 33 -7.83 7.94 2.99
C ARG A 33 -8.94 7.65 1.96
N GLN A 34 -8.63 7.74 0.68
CA GLN A 34 -9.57 7.38 -0.38
C GLN A 34 -9.92 5.89 -0.35
N LEU A 35 -8.94 5.01 -0.15
CA LEU A 35 -9.19 3.57 -0.07
C LEU A 35 -10.07 3.19 1.13
N MET A 36 -9.96 3.90 2.25
CA MET A 36 -10.88 3.73 3.39
C MET A 36 -12.33 4.08 3.05
N GLN A 37 -12.53 5.04 2.15
CA GLN A 37 -13.86 5.41 1.65
C GLN A 37 -14.34 4.44 0.56
N GLY A 38 -13.62 3.35 0.29
CA GLY A 38 -13.92 2.41 -0.80
C GLY A 38 -13.58 2.97 -2.19
N LEU A 39 -12.87 4.10 -2.29
CA LEU A 39 -12.50 4.72 -3.56
C LEU A 39 -11.24 4.06 -4.14
N GLY A 40 -11.35 2.79 -4.51
CA GLY A 40 -10.32 2.02 -5.20
C GLY A 40 -10.86 0.71 -5.75
N ASP A 41 -10.07 0.02 -6.55
CA ASP A 41 -10.46 -1.29 -7.06
C ASP A 41 -10.07 -2.35 -6.02
N ASP A 42 -11.04 -2.94 -5.33
CA ASP A 42 -10.79 -4.09 -4.44
C ASP A 42 -10.51 -5.33 -5.30
N LEU A 43 -9.29 -5.85 -5.20
CA LEU A 43 -8.86 -7.08 -5.87
C LEU A 43 -9.09 -8.31 -5.01
N GLY A 44 -9.69 -8.18 -3.83
CA GLY A 44 -10.01 -9.24 -2.88
C GLY A 44 -8.82 -9.73 -2.06
N GLY A 45 -9.10 -10.33 -0.91
CA GLY A 45 -8.06 -10.84 0.00
C GLY A 45 -7.22 -9.72 0.63
N ASN A 46 -7.84 -8.56 0.89
CA ASN A 46 -7.21 -7.34 1.38
C ASN A 46 -6.17 -6.71 0.43
N VAL A 47 -6.24 -7.02 -0.86
CA VAL A 47 -5.42 -6.39 -1.89
C VAL A 47 -6.23 -5.37 -2.65
N TRP A 48 -5.72 -4.16 -2.75
CA TRP A 48 -6.37 -3.03 -3.42
C TRP A 48 -5.49 -2.51 -4.55
N LYS A 49 -6.11 -2.10 -5.64
CA LYS A 49 -5.46 -1.36 -6.72
C LYS A 49 -5.93 0.08 -6.70
N LYS A 50 -4.95 0.99 -6.71
CA LYS A 50 -5.19 2.44 -6.62
C LYS A 50 -4.49 3.18 -7.74
N ARG A 51 -5.21 4.10 -8.38
CA ARG A 51 -4.65 5.04 -9.34
C ARG A 51 -3.93 6.16 -8.59
N LEU A 52 -2.69 6.41 -8.99
CA LEU A 52 -1.78 7.41 -8.46
C LEU A 52 -1.30 8.31 -9.60
N ASP A 53 -0.69 9.44 -9.24
CA ASP A 53 -0.03 10.38 -10.13
C ASP A 53 -0.92 10.79 -11.32
N GLN A 54 -2.08 11.36 -11.01
CA GLN A 54 -3.07 11.76 -12.02
C GLN A 54 -3.44 10.63 -13.00
N ASN A 55 -3.56 9.39 -12.49
CA ASN A 55 -3.87 8.19 -13.28
C ASN A 55 -2.75 7.74 -14.25
N ARG A 56 -1.53 8.25 -14.09
CA ARG A 56 -0.35 7.78 -14.84
C ARG A 56 0.25 6.51 -14.26
N LYS A 57 0.10 6.31 -12.94
CA LYS A 57 0.65 5.17 -12.21
C LYS A 57 -0.45 4.40 -11.47
N ARG A 58 -0.20 3.11 -11.24
CA ARG A 58 -1.07 2.21 -10.48
C ARG A 58 -0.27 1.62 -9.33
N GLY A 59 -0.80 1.78 -8.13
CA GLY A 59 -0.25 1.22 -6.91
C GLY A 59 -1.03 -0.02 -6.46
N ILE A 60 -0.30 -1.01 -5.95
CA ILE A 60 -0.88 -2.13 -5.19
C ILE A 60 -0.70 -1.87 -3.72
N VAL A 61 -1.83 -1.90 -3.02
CA VAL A 61 -1.93 -1.54 -1.62
C VAL A 61 -2.52 -2.72 -0.88
N LEU A 62 -1.83 -3.18 0.15
CA LEU A 62 -2.35 -4.20 1.05
C LEU A 62 -3.04 -3.50 2.22
N ASN A 63 -4.17 -4.03 2.64
CA ASN A 63 -4.94 -3.53 3.76
C ASN A 63 -4.82 -4.53 4.92
N ARG A 64 -4.67 -4.03 6.14
CA ARG A 64 -4.91 -4.79 7.35
C ARG A 64 -6.08 -4.19 8.12
N ALA A 65 -7.23 -4.88 8.08
CA ALA A 65 -8.42 -4.60 8.88
C ALA A 65 -8.86 -3.12 8.88
N GLY A 66 -8.61 -2.39 7.79
CA GLY A 66 -8.89 -0.96 7.64
C GLY A 66 -7.98 -0.01 8.44
N ARG A 67 -7.02 -0.54 9.20
CA ARG A 67 -6.16 0.23 10.12
C ARG A 67 -4.77 0.51 9.55
N CYS A 68 -4.18 -0.46 8.84
CA CYS A 68 -2.86 -0.29 8.23
C CYS A 68 -2.94 -0.43 6.71
N TRP A 69 -2.27 0.46 6.00
CA TRP A 69 -2.20 0.48 4.55
C TRP A 69 -0.75 0.36 4.10
N PHE A 70 -0.46 -0.63 3.27
CA PHE A 70 0.91 -0.92 2.81
C PHE A 70 1.01 -0.77 1.30
N PHE A 71 1.69 0.27 0.84
CA PHE A 71 1.99 0.48 -0.57
C PHE A 71 3.16 -0.40 -0.98
N PHE A 72 2.86 -1.47 -1.73
CA PHE A 72 3.80 -2.53 -2.04
C PHE A 72 4.48 -2.37 -3.39
N PHE A 73 3.68 -2.03 -4.41
CA PHE A 73 4.13 -2.03 -5.79
C PHE A 73 3.54 -0.84 -6.56
N LEU A 74 4.27 -0.34 -7.55
CA LEU A 74 3.92 0.83 -8.37
C LEU A 74 4.34 0.55 -9.81
N PHE A 75 3.41 0.64 -10.76
CA PHE A 75 3.70 0.41 -12.17
C PHE A 75 3.00 1.46 -13.05
N ALA A 76 3.56 1.77 -14.21
CA ALA A 76 2.92 2.66 -15.17
C ALA A 76 1.79 1.93 -15.91
N LYS A 77 0.77 2.67 -16.34
CA LYS A 77 -0.26 2.12 -17.22
C LYS A 77 0.34 1.51 -18.49
N SER A 78 1.37 2.15 -19.05
CA SER A 78 2.05 1.71 -20.27
C SER A 78 2.86 0.43 -20.06
N ASP A 79 3.35 0.17 -18.84
CA ASP A 79 4.16 -1.01 -18.54
C ASP A 79 3.28 -2.24 -18.28
N ARG A 80 2.13 -2.04 -17.63
CA ARG A 80 1.22 -3.13 -17.28
C ARG A 80 -0.21 -2.66 -17.08
N ASP A 81 -1.16 -3.29 -17.77
CA ASP A 81 -2.57 -2.94 -17.65
C ASP A 81 -3.30 -3.69 -16.53
N ASN A 82 -2.87 -4.92 -16.25
CA ASN A 82 -3.45 -5.78 -15.23
C ASN A 82 -2.38 -6.57 -14.46
N ILE A 83 -2.75 -7.06 -13.28
CA ILE A 83 -1.95 -8.02 -12.51
C ILE A 83 -2.47 -9.41 -12.81
N ASP A 84 -1.56 -10.32 -13.09
CA ASP A 84 -1.92 -11.68 -13.45
C ASP A 84 -2.37 -12.46 -12.21
N ALA A 85 -3.22 -13.47 -12.41
CA ALA A 85 -3.72 -14.32 -11.33
C ALA A 85 -2.64 -14.87 -10.36
N PRO A 86 -1.47 -15.37 -10.82
CA PRO A 86 -0.43 -15.86 -9.91
C PRO A 86 0.20 -14.74 -9.05
N GLU A 87 0.37 -13.55 -9.61
CA GLU A 87 0.89 -12.41 -8.86
C GLU A 87 -0.12 -11.91 -7.83
N LEU A 88 -1.39 -11.84 -8.21
CA LEU A 88 -2.47 -11.51 -7.28
C LEU A 88 -2.52 -12.51 -6.12
N ALA A 89 -2.35 -13.80 -6.39
CA ALA A 89 -2.27 -14.81 -5.34
C ALA A 89 -1.08 -14.57 -4.39
N ALA A 90 0.09 -14.19 -4.93
CA ALA A 90 1.25 -13.82 -4.11
C ALA A 90 0.97 -12.58 -3.24
N PHE A 91 0.34 -11.55 -3.79
CA PHE A 91 -0.05 -10.35 -3.02
C PHE A 91 -1.08 -10.67 -1.94
N ARG A 92 -2.04 -11.55 -2.21
CA ARG A 92 -3.02 -11.99 -1.19
C ARG A 92 -2.36 -12.77 -0.06
N LYS A 93 -1.38 -13.62 -0.38
CA LYS A 93 -0.58 -14.32 0.63
C LYS A 93 0.19 -13.32 1.49
N LEU A 94 0.85 -12.33 0.87
CA LEU A 94 1.51 -11.25 1.60
C LEU A 94 0.52 -10.47 2.47
N ALA A 95 -0.66 -10.11 1.96
CA ALA A 95 -1.68 -9.40 2.74
C ALA A 95 -2.13 -10.20 3.97
N PHE A 96 -2.24 -11.52 3.83
CA PHE A 96 -2.53 -12.41 4.93
C PHE A 96 -1.40 -12.45 5.97
N ASP A 97 -0.15 -12.59 5.52
CA ASP A 97 1.03 -12.61 6.41
C ASP A 97 1.18 -11.28 7.17
N PHE A 98 1.09 -10.15 6.46
CA PHE A 98 1.09 -8.81 7.07
C PHE A 98 -0.12 -8.56 7.97
N GLY A 99 -1.26 -9.19 7.68
CA GLY A 99 -2.44 -9.16 8.54
C GLY A 99 -2.19 -9.77 9.92
N ARG A 100 -1.26 -10.73 10.02
CA ARG A 100 -0.91 -11.44 11.26
C ARG A 100 0.23 -10.80 12.05
N CYS A 101 1.07 -9.98 11.43
CA CYS A 101 2.17 -9.26 12.11
C CYS A 101 1.63 -8.38 13.25
N ALA A 102 2.25 -8.39 14.42
CA ALA A 102 1.92 -7.42 15.48
C ALA A 102 2.37 -6.00 15.08
N SER A 103 1.87 -4.97 15.77
CA SER A 103 2.39 -3.60 15.59
C SER A 103 3.90 -3.53 15.82
N ALA A 104 4.41 -4.25 16.83
CA ALA A 104 5.84 -4.35 17.11
C ALA A 104 6.66 -4.96 15.95
N ASP A 105 6.09 -5.91 15.19
CA ASP A 105 6.73 -6.46 14.00
C ASP A 105 6.82 -5.42 12.88
N LEU A 106 5.78 -4.59 12.73
CA LEU A 106 5.78 -3.49 11.77
C LEU A 106 6.81 -2.43 12.14
N ASP A 107 6.91 -2.08 13.42
CA ASP A 107 7.90 -1.13 13.93
C ASP A 107 9.32 -1.66 13.67
N ARG A 108 9.55 -2.95 13.90
CA ARG A 108 10.83 -3.61 13.56
C ARG A 108 11.12 -3.56 12.05
N LEU A 109 10.12 -3.74 11.20
CA LEU A 109 10.28 -3.62 9.74
C LEU A 109 10.59 -2.17 9.31
N VAL A 110 10.08 -1.18 10.04
CA VAL A 110 10.44 0.24 9.84
C VAL A 110 11.87 0.50 10.30
N GLU A 111 12.28 0.00 11.47
CA GLU A 111 13.68 0.08 11.97
C GLU A 111 14.67 -0.56 11.00
N LEU A 112 14.32 -1.73 10.44
CA LEU A 112 15.10 -2.43 9.41
C LEU A 112 15.08 -1.73 8.05
N LYS A 113 14.37 -0.60 7.91
CA LYS A 113 14.19 0.16 6.66
C LYS A 113 13.61 -0.69 5.52
N ALA A 114 12.90 -1.76 5.85
CA ALA A 114 12.15 -2.56 4.90
C ALA A 114 10.83 -1.86 4.54
N LEU A 115 10.22 -1.25 5.56
CA LEU A 115 9.08 -0.35 5.44
C LEU A 115 9.49 1.09 5.76
N VAL A 116 8.78 2.04 5.16
CA VAL A 116 8.86 3.47 5.42
C VAL A 116 7.48 3.92 5.87
N GLU A 117 7.36 4.40 7.10
CA GLU A 117 6.12 4.98 7.59
C GLU A 117 5.94 6.39 7.03
N VAL A 118 4.75 6.65 6.50
CA VAL A 118 4.38 7.90 5.83
C VAL A 118 3.56 8.77 6.76
N CYS A 119 2.60 8.15 7.44
CA CYS A 119 1.72 8.84 8.37
C CYS A 119 1.16 7.86 9.40
N HIS A 120 0.95 8.38 10.60
CA HIS A 120 0.31 7.74 11.74
C HIS A 120 -0.69 8.77 12.30
N ASP A 121 -1.97 8.65 11.91
CA ASP A 121 -3.06 9.56 12.31
C ASP A 121 -3.82 8.97 13.50
#